data_AF-A0A2E7FFP9-F1
#
_entry.id   AF-A0A2E7FFP9-F1
#
_cell.length_a   1.000
_cell.length_b   1.000
_cell.length_c   1.000
_cell.angle_alpha   90.00
_cell.angle_beta   90.00
_cell.angle_gamma   90.00
#
_symmetry.space_group_name_H-M   'P 1'
#
loop_
_entity.id
_entity.type
_entity.pdbx_description
1 polymer ?
#
loop_
_entity_poly.entity_id
_entity_poly.type
_entity_poly.pdbx_seq_one_letter_code
_entity_poly.pdbx_strand_id
1 'polypeptide(L)'
;MRLFFRFVLVFILFTACYTTERNCKPFQTGSYSFYTVVDGDTLSSRFVRNDSIEIDYFFATPDTANIRWVSDCECIVTKRNPLTFQEAKAVQMKILSTFEDGYIFEYNLVGDRSNVQRGRVKREME
;
A
#
# COMPACT_ATOMS: atom_id res chain seq x y z
N MET A 1 -10.27 22.50 -45.41
CA MET A 1 -10.82 22.80 -44.06
C MET A 1 -11.56 21.63 -43.40
N ARG A 2 -12.38 20.84 -44.10
CA ARG A 2 -13.13 19.71 -43.47
C ARG A 2 -12.26 18.56 -42.92
N LEU A 3 -11.12 18.25 -43.54
CA LEU A 3 -10.18 17.23 -43.04
C LEU A 3 -9.42 17.67 -41.78
N PHE A 4 -9.08 18.95 -41.67
CA PHE A 4 -8.31 19.48 -40.53
C PHE A 4 -9.12 19.39 -39.23
N PHE A 5 -10.43 19.67 -39.29
CA PHE A 5 -11.34 19.56 -38.15
C PHE A 5 -11.51 18.10 -37.67
N ARG A 6 -11.48 17.12 -38.59
CA ARG A 6 -11.49 15.69 -38.23
C ARG A 6 -10.20 15.26 -37.52
N PHE A 7 -9.06 15.84 -37.89
CA PHE A 7 -7.77 15.53 -37.25
C PHE A 7 -7.69 16.09 -35.82
N VAL A 8 -8.27 17.28 -35.58
CA VAL A 8 -8.35 17.89 -34.24
C VAL A 8 -9.25 17.09 -33.29
N LEU A 9 -10.39 16.56 -33.79
CA LEU A 9 -11.30 15.75 -32.98
C LEU A 9 -10.66 14.43 -32.52
N VAL A 10 -9.83 13.81 -33.36
CA VAL A 10 -9.09 12.58 -33.03
C VAL A 10 -8.01 12.83 -31.97
N PHE A 11 -7.37 14.00 -31.99
CA PHE A 11 -6.30 14.33 -31.03
C PHE A 11 -6.82 14.55 -29.60
N ILE A 12 -8.06 15.03 -29.44
CA ILE A 12 -8.67 15.27 -28.11
C ILE A 12 -8.98 13.95 -27.39
N LEU A 13 -9.31 12.88 -28.12
CA LEU A 13 -9.62 11.56 -27.54
C LEU A 13 -8.43 10.85 -26.89
N PHE A 14 -7.18 11.28 -27.16
CA PHE A 14 -5.98 10.67 -26.57
C PHE A 14 -5.48 11.37 -25.30
N THR A 15 -6.20 12.37 -24.77
CA THR A 15 -5.77 13.13 -23.59
C THR A 15 -6.39 12.68 -22.27
N ALA A 16 -6.97 11.47 -22.21
CA ALA A 16 -7.49 10.90 -20.97
C ALA A 16 -6.34 10.66 -19.96
N CYS A 17 -6.04 11.68 -19.17
CA CYS A 17 -5.12 11.60 -18.04
C CYS A 17 -5.85 10.86 -16.92
N TYR A 18 -5.49 9.59 -16.71
CA TYR A 18 -5.98 8.82 -15.57
C TYR A 18 -5.35 9.38 -14.29
N THR A 19 -6.09 10.23 -13.58
CA THR A 19 -5.74 10.63 -12.22
C THR A 19 -6.12 9.50 -11.28
N THR A 20 -5.14 9.03 -10.51
CA THR A 20 -5.37 7.96 -9.55
C THR A 20 -5.75 8.59 -8.21
N GLU A 21 -6.94 8.25 -7.70
CA GLU A 21 -7.41 8.72 -6.39
C GLU A 21 -6.43 8.30 -5.30
N ARG A 22 -6.10 9.23 -4.39
CA ARG A 22 -5.10 9.01 -3.32
C ARG A 22 -5.49 9.75 -2.04
N ASN A 23 -6.59 9.31 -1.43
CA ASN A 23 -7.05 9.81 -0.13
C ASN A 23 -6.64 8.84 0.98
N CYS A 24 -5.43 9.02 1.52
CA CYS A 24 -4.79 8.04 2.41
C CYS A 24 -5.23 8.11 3.88
N LYS A 25 -5.70 9.27 4.34
CA LYS A 25 -6.03 9.51 5.75
C LYS A 25 -7.08 8.52 6.32
N PRO A 26 -8.15 8.16 5.58
CA PRO A 26 -9.10 7.12 6.01
C PRO A 26 -8.50 5.71 6.12
N PHE A 27 -7.31 5.47 5.56
CA PHE A 27 -6.63 4.18 5.55
C PHE A 27 -5.50 4.08 6.58
N GLN A 28 -5.30 5.11 7.40
CA GLN A 28 -4.28 5.08 8.46
C GLN A 28 -4.64 4.16 9.61
N THR A 29 -5.94 3.92 9.82
CA THR A 29 -6.49 3.06 10.87
C THR A 29 -7.54 2.11 10.30
N GLY A 30 -7.73 0.95 10.93
CA GLY A 30 -8.75 -0.02 10.56
C GLY A 30 -8.26 -1.47 10.53
N SER A 31 -9.15 -2.36 10.10
CA SER A 31 -8.91 -3.78 9.94
C SER A 31 -8.82 -4.13 8.46
N TYR A 32 -7.81 -4.90 8.09
CA TYR A 32 -7.40 -5.05 6.71
C TYR A 32 -6.97 -6.48 6.41
N SER A 33 -7.27 -6.92 5.19
CA SER A 33 -6.68 -8.11 4.58
C SER A 33 -5.64 -7.68 3.54
N PHE A 34 -4.43 -8.18 3.70
CA PHE A 34 -3.30 -7.98 2.79
C PHE A 34 -3.18 -9.16 1.83
N TYR A 35 -2.86 -8.88 0.56
CA TYR A 35 -2.61 -9.89 -0.46
C TYR A 35 -1.31 -9.57 -1.21
N THR A 36 -0.45 -10.58 -1.36
CA THR A 36 0.77 -10.52 -2.18
C THR A 36 1.02 -11.84 -2.89
N VAL A 37 1.78 -11.80 -3.97
CA VAL A 37 2.20 -13.00 -4.72
C VAL A 37 3.67 -13.27 -4.39
N VAL A 38 3.95 -14.45 -3.84
CA VAL A 38 5.31 -14.92 -3.56
C VAL A 38 5.46 -16.28 -4.22
N ASP A 39 6.47 -16.41 -5.11
CA ASP A 39 6.76 -17.66 -5.84
C ASP A 39 5.58 -18.27 -6.63
N GLY A 40 4.63 -17.44 -7.04
CA GLY A 40 3.43 -17.86 -7.78
C GLY A 40 2.21 -18.15 -6.89
N ASP A 41 2.40 -18.24 -5.58
CA ASP A 41 1.32 -18.43 -4.61
C ASP A 41 0.82 -17.08 -4.06
N THR A 42 -0.50 -16.98 -3.88
CA THR A 42 -1.10 -15.80 -3.23
C THR A 42 -1.07 -15.99 -1.73
N LEU A 43 -0.21 -15.23 -1.06
CA LEU A 43 -0.20 -15.13 0.39
C LEU A 43 -1.19 -14.05 0.82
N SER A 44 -1.95 -14.35 1.87
CA SER A 44 -2.82 -13.37 2.51
C SER A 44 -2.57 -13.31 4.01
N SER A 45 -2.67 -12.11 4.57
CA SER A 45 -2.62 -11.89 6.02
C SER A 45 -3.73 -10.93 6.43
N ARG A 46 -4.03 -10.90 7.73
CA ARG A 46 -4.94 -9.94 8.33
C ARG A 46 -4.15 -9.08 9.30
N PHE A 47 -4.39 -7.77 9.31
CA PHE A 47 -3.83 -6.90 10.32
C PHE A 47 -4.83 -5.84 10.78
N VAL A 48 -4.66 -5.39 12.02
CA VAL A 48 -5.42 -4.28 12.60
C VAL A 48 -4.44 -3.17 12.92
N ARG A 49 -4.69 -1.99 12.36
CA ARG A 49 -3.83 -0.81 12.53
C ARG A 49 -4.58 0.29 13.27
N ASN A 50 -3.92 0.88 14.25
CA ASN A 50 -4.33 2.14 14.87
C ASN A 50 -3.24 3.21 14.67
N ASP A 51 -3.34 4.33 15.38
CA ASP A 51 -2.45 5.49 15.19
C ASP A 51 -0.96 5.19 15.40
N SER A 52 -0.61 4.22 16.24
CA SER A 52 0.78 3.98 16.68
C SER A 52 1.25 2.54 16.54
N ILE A 53 0.35 1.59 16.36
CA ILE A 53 0.68 0.16 16.25
C ILE A 53 -0.12 -0.54 15.15
N GLU A 54 0.45 -1.64 14.68
CA GLU A 54 -0.19 -2.63 13.81
C GLU A 54 -0.03 -4.01 14.45
N ILE A 55 -1.12 -4.76 14.52
CA ILE A 55 -1.15 -6.15 14.96
C ILE A 55 -1.40 -7.00 13.73
N ASP A 56 -0.43 -7.79 13.32
CA ASP A 56 -0.51 -8.71 12.18
C ASP A 56 -0.81 -10.13 12.68
N TYR A 57 -1.77 -10.79 12.04
CA TYR A 57 -2.23 -12.15 12.33
C TYR A 57 -1.71 -13.16 11.31
N PHE A 58 -0.57 -12.88 10.66
CA PHE A 58 0.12 -13.81 9.79
C PHE A 58 0.70 -15.00 10.58
N PHE A 59 0.22 -16.22 10.30
CA PHE A 59 0.56 -17.47 11.00
C PHE A 59 0.12 -17.53 12.49
N ALA A 60 0.37 -18.66 13.17
CA ALA A 60 -0.23 -19.05 14.45
C ALA A 60 0.01 -18.11 15.65
N THR A 61 0.82 -17.07 15.52
CA THR A 61 1.12 -16.13 16.60
C THR A 61 1.05 -14.69 16.10
N PRO A 62 0.16 -13.86 16.66
CA PRO A 62 0.09 -12.44 16.31
C PRO A 62 1.41 -11.72 16.62
N ASP A 63 1.88 -10.90 15.69
CA ASP A 63 3.04 -10.02 15.89
C ASP A 63 2.58 -8.55 15.98
N THR A 64 3.37 -7.72 16.65
CA THR A 64 3.08 -6.29 16.83
C THR A 64 4.19 -5.44 16.26
N ALA A 65 3.83 -4.47 15.43
CA ALA A 65 4.74 -3.45 14.93
C ALA A 65 4.33 -2.05 15.43
N ASN A 66 5.31 -1.18 15.59
CA ASN A 66 5.09 0.25 15.77
C ASN A 66 4.95 0.90 14.39
N ILE A 67 4.01 1.84 14.27
CA ILE A 67 3.72 2.60 13.06
C ILE A 67 4.05 4.06 13.31
N ARG A 68 4.83 4.67 12.40
CA ARG A 68 5.12 6.10 12.41
C ARG A 68 4.83 6.72 11.06
N TRP A 69 3.74 7.47 10.96
CA TRP A 69 3.40 8.23 9.76
C TRP A 69 4.38 9.39 9.55
N VAL A 70 4.98 9.47 8.36
CA VAL A 70 5.84 10.59 7.94
C VAL A 70 5.11 11.54 6.99
N SER A 71 4.02 11.08 6.39
CA SER A 71 3.05 11.87 5.64
C SER A 71 1.69 11.19 5.68
N ASP A 72 0.65 11.80 5.11
CA ASP A 72 -0.69 11.19 5.03
C ASP A 72 -0.68 9.80 4.36
N CYS A 73 0.25 9.58 3.43
CA CYS A 73 0.31 8.38 2.59
C CYS A 73 1.55 7.51 2.82
N GLU A 74 2.36 7.80 3.83
CA GLU A 74 3.62 7.10 4.03
C GLU A 74 3.93 6.91 5.51
N CYS A 75 4.30 5.69 5.88
CA CYS A 75 4.65 5.33 7.24
C CYS A 75 5.90 4.44 7.29
N ILE A 76 6.56 4.47 8.44
CA ILE A 76 7.62 3.55 8.79
C ILE A 76 7.06 2.53 9.78
N VAL A 77 7.25 1.26 9.46
CA VAL A 77 6.82 0.10 10.23
C VAL A 77 8.05 -0.54 10.87
N THR A 78 8.01 -0.83 12.16
CA THR A 78 9.12 -1.48 12.87
C THR A 78 8.57 -2.50 13.84
N LYS A 79 9.00 -3.76 13.73
CA LYS A 79 8.60 -4.83 14.65
C LYS A 79 8.95 -4.46 16.09
N ARG A 80 8.02 -4.67 17.02
CA ARG A 80 8.23 -4.37 18.44
C ARG A 80 9.15 -5.40 19.09
N ASN A 81 9.04 -6.67 18.70
CA ASN A 81 9.80 -7.79 19.25
C ASN A 81 10.51 -8.59 18.12
N PRO A 82 11.49 -8.01 17.41
CA PRO A 82 12.18 -8.73 16.35
C PRO A 82 13.03 -9.88 16.92
N LEU A 83 12.94 -11.07 16.31
CA LEU A 83 13.74 -12.22 16.71
C LEU A 83 15.13 -12.24 16.05
N THR A 84 15.26 -11.55 14.92
CA THR A 84 16.49 -11.50 14.12
C THR A 84 16.85 -10.07 13.75
N PHE A 85 18.13 -9.82 13.43
CA PHE A 85 18.56 -8.50 12.95
C PHE A 85 17.86 -8.10 11.64
N GLN A 86 17.55 -9.08 10.80
CA GLN A 86 16.83 -8.85 9.55
C GLN A 86 15.40 -8.36 9.81
N GLU A 87 14.71 -8.93 10.81
CA GLU A 87 13.39 -8.49 11.25
C GLU A 87 13.38 -7.12 11.95
N ALA A 88 14.49 -6.73 12.58
CA ALA A 88 14.62 -5.43 13.22
C ALA A 88 14.71 -4.26 12.23
N LYS A 89 14.98 -4.54 10.94
CA LYS A 89 15.07 -3.51 9.91
C LYS A 89 13.68 -2.89 9.67
N ALA A 90 13.62 -1.56 9.70
CA ALA A 90 12.38 -0.84 9.46
C ALA A 90 11.95 -0.95 7.99
N VAL A 91 10.65 -1.08 7.79
CA VAL A 91 10.01 -1.10 6.47
C VAL A 91 9.37 0.27 6.23
N GLN A 92 9.66 0.86 5.09
CA GLN A 92 8.97 2.04 4.59
C GLN A 92 7.78 1.56 3.75
N MET A 93 6.58 2.01 4.08
CA MET A 93 5.35 1.71 3.34
C MET A 93 4.76 3.01 2.79
N LYS A 94 4.35 3.01 1.53
CA LYS A 94 3.72 4.15 0.87
C LYS A 94 2.49 3.75 0.07
N ILE A 95 1.36 4.34 0.41
CA ILE A 95 0.10 4.18 -0.33
C ILE A 95 0.25 4.91 -1.68
N LEU A 96 0.04 4.19 -2.78
CA LEU A 96 0.12 4.70 -4.15
C LEU A 96 -1.24 5.15 -4.67
N SER A 97 -2.29 4.39 -4.34
CA SER A 97 -3.65 4.65 -4.81
C SER A 97 -4.67 4.08 -3.84
N THR A 98 -5.83 4.71 -3.79
CA THR A 98 -6.95 4.32 -2.91
C THR A 98 -8.20 4.02 -3.72
N PHE A 99 -9.02 3.12 -3.21
CA PHE A 99 -10.31 2.70 -3.72
C PHE A 99 -11.32 2.72 -2.58
N GLU A 100 -12.60 2.48 -2.86
CA GLU A 100 -13.63 2.37 -1.82
C GLU A 100 -13.29 1.28 -0.79
N ASP A 101 -12.81 0.12 -1.26
CA ASP A 101 -12.57 -1.07 -0.46
C ASP A 101 -11.12 -1.25 -0.01
N GLY A 102 -10.20 -0.32 -0.30
CA GLY A 102 -8.79 -0.60 -0.04
C GLY A 102 -7.79 0.30 -0.77
N TYR A 103 -6.55 -0.16 -0.89
CA TYR A 103 -5.47 0.62 -1.49
C TYR A 103 -4.37 -0.27 -2.07
N ILE A 104 -3.61 0.28 -3.03
CA ILE A 104 -2.34 -0.29 -3.48
C ILE A 104 -1.21 0.47 -2.80
N PHE A 105 -0.18 -0.24 -2.38
CA PHE A 105 0.97 0.34 -1.74
C PHE A 105 2.27 -0.25 -2.28
N GLU A 106 3.35 0.48 -2.06
CA GLU A 106 4.72 -0.01 -2.22
C GLU A 106 5.39 -0.10 -0.85
N TYR A 107 6.34 -1.02 -0.72
CA TYR A 107 7.15 -1.15 0.49
C TYR A 107 8.57 -1.63 0.18
N ASN A 108 9.51 -1.22 1.03
CA ASN A 108 10.92 -1.58 0.97
C ASN A 108 11.57 -1.40 2.34
N LEU A 109 12.76 -1.98 2.53
CA LEU A 109 13.55 -1.66 3.73
C LEU A 109 14.00 -0.19 3.65
N VAL A 110 14.00 0.51 4.77
CA VAL A 110 14.48 1.89 4.85
C VAL A 110 15.92 1.95 4.34
N GLY A 111 16.16 2.79 3.32
CA GLY A 111 17.47 2.92 2.67
C GLY A 111 17.71 1.99 1.47
N ASP A 112 16.90 0.94 1.29
CA ASP A 112 16.98 0.02 0.14
C ASP A 112 15.93 0.36 -0.92
N ARG A 113 16.19 1.41 -1.71
CA ARG A 113 15.27 1.87 -2.76
C ARG A 113 15.34 1.04 -4.04
N SER A 114 16.31 0.12 -4.14
CA SER A 114 16.45 -0.82 -5.26
C SER A 114 15.46 -1.97 -5.19
N ASN A 115 15.03 -2.36 -3.99
CA ASN A 115 14.18 -3.54 -3.78
C ASN A 115 12.77 -3.16 -3.34
N VAL A 116 12.05 -2.45 -4.20
CA VAL A 116 10.67 -2.03 -3.95
C VAL A 116 9.70 -3.15 -4.36
N GLN A 117 8.84 -3.53 -3.42
CA GLN A 117 7.76 -4.48 -3.62
C GLN A 117 6.41 -3.77 -3.60
N ARG A 118 5.37 -4.41 -4.13
CA ARG A 118 4.01 -3.86 -4.15
C ARG A 118 3.00 -4.87 -3.64
N GLY A 119 1.94 -4.36 -3.03
CA GLY A 119 0.84 -5.17 -2.53
C GLY A 119 -0.50 -4.46 -2.66
N ARG A 120 -1.57 -5.22 -2.41
CA ARG A 120 -2.92 -4.68 -2.28
C ARG A 120 -3.45 -4.98 -0.88
N VAL A 121 -4.09 -3.98 -0.30
CA VAL A 121 -4.85 -4.11 0.93
C VAL A 121 -6.33 -3.91 0.61
N LYS A 122 -7.18 -4.75 1.20
CA LYS A 122 -8.62 -4.52 1.28
C LYS A 122 -9.03 -4.27 2.73
N ARG A 123 -9.95 -3.36 2.95
CA ARG A 123 -10.63 -3.17 4.24
C ARG A 123 -11.53 -4.37 4.47
N GLU A 124 -11.50 -4.92 5.67
CA GLU A 124 -12.49 -5.92 6.06
C GLU A 124 -13.83 -5.23 6.33
N MET A 125 -14.89 -5.74 5.73
CA MET A 125 -16.25 -5.35 6.07
C MET A 125 -16.61 -6.08 7.36
N GLU A 126 -16.94 -5.33 8.42
CA GLU A 126 -17.60 -5.88 9.61
C GLU A 126 -19.03 -6.33 9.32
#